data_AF-A0A1I1SEM2-F1
#
_entry.id   AF-A0A1I1SEM2-F1
#
_cell.length_a   1.000
_cell.length_b   1.000
_cell.length_c   1.000
_cell.angle_alpha   90.00
_cell.angle_beta   90.00
_cell.angle_gamma   90.00
#
_symmetry.space_group_name_H-M   'P 1'
#
loop_
_entity.id
_entity.type
_entity.pdbx_description
1 polymer ?
#
loop_
_entity_poly.entity_id
_entity_poly.type
_entity_poly.pdbx_seq_one_letter_code
_entity_poly.pdbx_strand_id
1 'polypeptide(L)'
;MAKKKCGICGKELGFWDSKISVKDGVICCDCFYKGNFYGGANGRRINKFIDTQTVTEMKELIDNPEKLQAVKRKVAPANHHHRKPIAQCAFCGQDIYKDDAPLKFKDSTYICLDCEAKHNATKAHNWASEHTLEDFKKAVKQDINFNNIYFKKQQQKQKEEEQENAKKQAEKEQKKQEIAAFKKKSVRYSHYYFNRTERKIYIGKTFLDPDRFVDASEIVSYQVNEKGHDENKHHVFTRAAVGAIIAGTPGAVIAGTTGGKINEYIDHLGLIINLSDGSDFEVKFLTIKSKTNSSYAKDAYSELNHVIAILDGWKATEKVVEDTKDNTDAPAEIRRYKQLLDDGIITQEEFEAKKKQLLGL
;
A
#
# COMPACT_ATOMS: atom_id res chain seq x y z
N MET A 1 -57.43 -36.37 -35.52
CA MET A 1 -57.30 -36.56 -34.05
C MET A 1 -57.93 -35.36 -33.37
N ALA A 2 -58.85 -35.56 -32.42
CA ALA A 2 -59.45 -34.46 -31.68
C ALA A 2 -58.37 -33.70 -30.91
N LYS A 3 -58.26 -32.39 -31.12
CA LYS A 3 -57.34 -31.53 -30.34
C LYS A 3 -57.81 -31.54 -28.89
N LYS A 4 -56.93 -31.86 -27.95
CA LYS A 4 -57.25 -31.76 -26.52
C LYS A 4 -57.28 -30.28 -26.14
N LYS A 5 -58.19 -29.86 -25.26
CA LYS A 5 -58.23 -28.48 -24.76
C LYS A 5 -57.58 -28.41 -23.37
N CYS A 6 -56.86 -27.33 -23.10
CA CYS A 6 -56.33 -27.05 -21.77
C CYS A 6 -57.50 -26.88 -20.78
N GLY A 7 -57.51 -27.65 -19.69
CA GLY A 7 -58.56 -27.60 -18.68
C GLY A 7 -58.64 -26.27 -17.92
N ILE A 8 -57.58 -25.45 -17.93
CA ILE A 8 -57.55 -24.16 -17.22
C ILE A 8 -57.98 -22.99 -18.12
N CYS A 9 -57.38 -22.86 -19.31
CA CYS A 9 -57.60 -21.70 -20.18
C CYS A 9 -58.39 -22.00 -21.46
N GLY A 10 -58.76 -23.26 -21.71
CA GLY A 10 -59.52 -23.65 -22.90
C GLY A 10 -58.74 -23.67 -24.22
N LYS A 11 -57.45 -23.28 -24.23
CA LYS A 11 -56.58 -23.30 -25.41
C LYS A 11 -56.55 -24.69 -26.05
N GLU A 12 -56.75 -24.75 -27.37
CA GLU A 12 -56.59 -25.99 -28.12
C GLU A 12 -55.12 -26.39 -28.17
N LEU A 13 -54.82 -27.64 -27.83
CA LEU A 13 -53.46 -28.21 -27.81
C LEU A 13 -53.30 -29.17 -28.98
N GLY A 14 -52.38 -28.82 -29.86
CA GLY A 14 -51.92 -29.62 -30.99
C GLY A 14 -51.03 -30.78 -30.57
N PHE A 15 -50.60 -31.56 -31.55
CA PHE A 15 -49.76 -32.74 -31.34
C PHE A 15 -48.36 -32.38 -30.81
N TRP A 16 -47.80 -31.26 -31.25
CA TRP A 16 -46.48 -30.76 -30.87
C TRP A 16 -46.48 -29.90 -29.60
N ASP A 17 -47.66 -29.60 -29.04
CA ASP A 17 -47.75 -28.80 -27.82
C ASP A 17 -47.41 -29.65 -26.60
N SER A 18 -46.47 -29.14 -25.80
CA SER A 18 -46.17 -29.70 -24.49
C SER A 18 -47.38 -29.54 -23.56
N LYS A 19 -47.78 -30.65 -22.92
CA LYS A 19 -48.97 -30.74 -22.08
C LYS A 19 -48.67 -31.50 -20.80
N ILE A 20 -49.25 -31.04 -19.71
CA ILE A 20 -49.15 -31.66 -18.40
C ILE A 20 -50.41 -32.49 -18.22
N SER A 21 -50.25 -33.80 -18.00
CA SER A 21 -51.37 -34.69 -17.73
C SER A 21 -51.76 -34.58 -16.27
N VAL A 22 -53.05 -34.54 -16.00
CA VAL A 22 -53.64 -34.53 -14.66
C VAL A 22 -54.74 -35.58 -14.62
N LYS A 23 -55.24 -35.93 -13.42
CA LYS A 23 -56.16 -37.06 -13.19
C LYS A 23 -57.37 -37.07 -14.13
N ASP A 24 -57.95 -35.92 -14.41
CA ASP A 24 -59.19 -35.74 -15.18
C ASP A 24 -59.01 -34.90 -16.46
N GLY A 25 -57.77 -34.61 -16.89
CA GLY A 25 -57.56 -33.74 -18.04
C GLY A 25 -56.11 -33.46 -18.42
N VAL A 26 -55.92 -32.38 -19.18
CA VAL A 26 -54.59 -31.87 -19.55
C VAL A 26 -54.52 -30.36 -19.38
N ILE A 27 -53.35 -29.86 -19.00
CA ILE A 27 -53.07 -28.44 -18.81
C ILE A 27 -51.93 -28.03 -19.75
N CYS A 28 -52.01 -26.83 -20.34
CA CYS A 28 -50.92 -26.30 -21.17
C CYS A 28 -49.74 -25.85 -20.32
N CYS A 29 -48.53 -25.85 -20.90
CA CYS A 29 -47.33 -25.37 -20.21
C CYS A 29 -47.48 -23.94 -19.69
N ASP A 30 -48.09 -23.04 -20.46
CA ASP A 30 -48.26 -21.63 -20.06
C ASP A 30 -49.05 -21.51 -18.75
N CYS A 31 -50.14 -22.26 -18.60
CA CYS A 31 -50.93 -22.28 -17.37
C CYS A 31 -50.16 -22.94 -16.22
N PHE A 32 -49.46 -24.03 -16.50
CA PHE A 32 -48.71 -24.75 -15.49
C PHE A 32 -47.53 -23.92 -14.93
N TYR A 33 -46.80 -23.21 -15.79
CA TYR A 33 -45.66 -22.40 -15.37
C TYR A 33 -46.03 -21.22 -14.48
N LYS A 34 -47.27 -20.74 -14.52
CA LYS A 34 -47.77 -19.71 -13.58
C LYS A 34 -47.66 -20.14 -12.12
N GLY A 35 -47.79 -21.43 -11.80
CA GLY A 35 -47.68 -21.94 -10.43
C GLY A 35 -46.24 -22.16 -9.95
N ASN A 36 -45.22 -22.04 -10.80
CA ASN A 36 -43.83 -22.35 -10.43
C ASN A 36 -43.67 -23.70 -9.69
N PHE A 37 -44.36 -24.76 -10.10
CA PHE A 37 -44.46 -26.03 -9.33
C PHE A 37 -43.11 -26.72 -9.03
N TYR A 38 -42.07 -26.46 -9.81
CA TYR A 38 -40.75 -27.06 -9.62
C TYR A 38 -39.79 -26.22 -8.77
N GLY A 39 -40.07 -24.94 -8.54
CA GLY A 39 -39.20 -24.07 -7.75
C GLY A 39 -39.04 -24.59 -6.32
N GLY A 40 -37.81 -24.93 -5.95
CA GLY A 40 -37.45 -25.41 -4.60
C GLY A 40 -37.97 -26.81 -4.23
N ALA A 41 -38.43 -27.61 -5.20
CA ALA A 41 -39.06 -28.90 -4.96
C ALA A 41 -38.45 -30.02 -5.82
N ASN A 42 -38.53 -31.27 -5.35
CA ASN A 42 -38.11 -32.41 -6.16
C ASN A 42 -39.08 -32.62 -7.35
N GLY A 43 -38.60 -32.33 -8.56
CA GLY A 43 -39.41 -32.41 -9.78
C GLY A 43 -40.05 -33.78 -10.04
N ARG A 44 -39.39 -34.89 -9.69
CA ARG A 44 -39.97 -36.24 -9.85
C ARG A 44 -41.14 -36.47 -8.90
N ARG A 45 -41.07 -35.97 -7.66
CA ARG A 45 -42.16 -36.08 -6.68
C ARG A 45 -43.32 -35.13 -7.03
N ILE A 46 -43.00 -33.93 -7.52
CA ILE A 46 -43.99 -33.00 -8.05
C ILE A 46 -44.76 -33.62 -9.22
N ASN A 47 -44.07 -34.25 -10.18
CA ASN A 47 -44.75 -34.94 -11.29
C ASN A 47 -45.71 -36.02 -10.79
N LYS A 48 -45.26 -36.88 -9.85
CA LYS A 48 -46.13 -37.89 -9.23
C LYS A 48 -47.34 -37.29 -8.52
N PHE A 49 -47.19 -36.12 -7.89
CA PHE A 49 -48.30 -35.42 -7.24
C PHE A 49 -49.28 -34.86 -8.26
N ILE A 50 -48.79 -34.25 -9.34
CA ILE A 50 -49.60 -33.66 -10.41
C ILE A 50 -50.46 -34.73 -11.10
N ASP A 51 -49.90 -35.92 -11.33
CA ASP A 51 -50.63 -37.05 -11.93
C ASP A 51 -51.89 -37.45 -11.12
N THR A 52 -51.95 -37.13 -9.83
CA THR A 52 -53.10 -37.45 -8.96
C THR A 52 -54.09 -36.29 -8.78
N GLN A 53 -53.75 -35.07 -9.19
CA GLN A 53 -54.61 -33.90 -9.01
C GLN A 53 -55.60 -33.74 -10.17
N THR A 54 -56.74 -33.14 -9.91
CA THR A 54 -57.70 -32.70 -10.92
C THR A 54 -57.32 -31.33 -11.50
N VAL A 55 -57.90 -30.97 -12.65
CA VAL A 55 -57.74 -29.63 -13.26
C VAL A 55 -58.14 -28.52 -12.28
N THR A 56 -59.21 -28.72 -11.51
CA THR A 56 -59.70 -27.74 -10.53
C THR A 56 -58.72 -27.54 -9.39
N GLU A 57 -58.19 -28.63 -8.81
CA GLU A 57 -57.19 -28.58 -7.74
C GLU A 57 -55.89 -27.91 -8.24
N MET A 58 -55.47 -28.22 -9.46
CA MET A 58 -54.30 -27.58 -10.07
C MET A 58 -54.49 -26.08 -10.27
N LYS A 59 -55.69 -25.64 -10.68
CA LYS A 59 -56.01 -24.21 -10.81
C LYS A 59 -55.97 -23.52 -9.45
N GLU A 60 -56.55 -24.12 -8.41
CA GLU A 60 -56.51 -23.56 -7.05
C GLU A 60 -55.08 -23.40 -6.54
N LEU A 61 -54.19 -24.36 -6.81
CA LEU A 61 -52.78 -24.27 -6.44
C LEU A 61 -52.01 -23.20 -7.24
N ILE A 62 -52.36 -22.99 -8.51
CA ILE A 62 -51.77 -21.91 -9.33
C ILE A 62 -52.19 -20.55 -8.79
N ASP A 63 -53.47 -20.40 -8.42
CA ASP A 63 -54.03 -19.14 -7.94
C ASP A 63 -53.66 -18.84 -6.48
N ASN A 64 -53.22 -19.85 -5.71
CA ASN A 64 -52.79 -19.71 -4.32
C ASN A 64 -51.33 -20.18 -4.10
N PRO A 65 -50.33 -19.28 -4.26
CA PRO A 65 -48.92 -19.64 -4.13
C PRO A 65 -48.52 -20.08 -2.73
N GLU A 66 -49.18 -19.60 -1.67
CA GLU A 66 -48.91 -20.04 -0.29
C GLU A 66 -49.34 -21.50 -0.07
N LYS A 67 -50.55 -21.86 -0.53
CA LYS A 67 -51.06 -23.23 -0.49
C LYS A 67 -50.17 -24.17 -1.30
N LEU A 68 -49.72 -23.73 -2.47
CA LEU A 68 -48.81 -24.50 -3.31
C LEU A 68 -47.44 -24.71 -2.65
N GLN A 69 -46.89 -23.70 -1.97
CA GLN A 69 -45.66 -23.88 -1.21
C GLN A 69 -45.82 -24.88 -0.05
N ALA A 70 -46.94 -24.83 0.68
CA ALA A 70 -47.22 -25.81 1.73
C ALA A 70 -47.33 -27.25 1.17
N VAL A 71 -47.97 -27.42 0.02
CA VAL A 71 -48.06 -28.71 -0.68
C VAL A 71 -46.67 -29.18 -1.10
N LYS A 72 -45.86 -28.35 -1.76
CA LYS A 72 -44.49 -28.70 -2.17
C LYS A 72 -43.65 -29.20 -0.99
N ARG A 73 -43.73 -28.51 0.16
CA ARG A 73 -43.04 -28.91 1.39
C ARG A 73 -43.48 -30.29 1.88
N LYS A 74 -44.77 -30.62 1.77
CA LYS A 74 -45.32 -31.90 2.21
C LYS A 74 -45.02 -33.05 1.25
N VAL A 75 -45.19 -32.85 -0.05
CA VAL A 75 -45.17 -33.94 -1.06
C VAL A 75 -43.85 -34.07 -1.80
N ALA A 76 -43.07 -32.99 -1.90
CA ALA A 76 -41.86 -32.93 -2.71
C ALA A 76 -40.77 -32.02 -2.10
N PRO A 77 -40.36 -32.23 -0.84
CA PRO A 77 -39.28 -31.45 -0.24
C PRO A 77 -38.03 -31.53 -1.13
N ALA A 78 -37.25 -30.44 -1.19
CA ALA A 78 -35.95 -30.43 -1.84
C ALA A 78 -35.11 -31.62 -1.32
N ASN A 79 -34.38 -32.28 -2.22
CA ASN A 79 -33.67 -33.51 -1.90
C ASN A 79 -32.48 -33.25 -0.95
N HIS A 80 -32.73 -33.25 0.35
CA HIS A 80 -31.70 -33.43 1.38
C HIS A 80 -31.66 -34.91 1.78
N HIS A 81 -31.46 -35.80 0.81
CA HIS A 81 -31.31 -37.23 1.11
C HIS A 81 -30.10 -37.40 2.03
N HIS A 82 -30.36 -37.79 3.29
CA HIS A 82 -29.39 -38.13 4.36
C HIS A 82 -28.85 -37.00 5.27
N ARG A 83 -29.40 -35.78 5.26
CA ARG A 83 -28.93 -34.71 6.17
C ARG A 83 -30.01 -34.33 7.19
N LYS A 84 -29.63 -34.25 8.47
CA LYS A 84 -30.49 -33.67 9.51
C LYS A 84 -30.56 -32.15 9.32
N PRO A 85 -31.72 -31.51 9.56
CA PRO A 85 -31.81 -30.05 9.62
C PRO A 85 -30.80 -29.49 10.62
N ILE A 86 -30.18 -28.35 10.29
CA ILE A 86 -29.25 -27.66 11.20
C ILE A 86 -30.01 -26.74 12.17
N ALA A 87 -31.18 -26.24 11.77
CA ALA A 87 -32.03 -25.36 12.55
C ALA A 87 -33.44 -25.33 11.96
N GLN A 88 -34.37 -24.70 12.66
CA GLN A 88 -35.65 -24.25 12.10
C GLN A 88 -35.61 -22.74 11.90
N CYS A 89 -36.22 -22.27 10.82
CA CYS A 89 -36.38 -20.86 10.52
C CYS A 89 -37.16 -20.19 11.64
N ALA A 90 -36.57 -19.18 12.27
CA ALA A 90 -37.17 -18.47 13.39
C ALA A 90 -38.41 -17.62 13.00
N PHE A 91 -38.71 -17.48 11.71
CA PHE A 91 -39.89 -16.76 11.20
C PHE A 91 -41.03 -17.69 10.77
N CYS A 92 -40.72 -18.74 10.01
CA CYS A 92 -41.75 -19.59 9.40
C CYS A 92 -41.72 -21.05 9.87
N GLY A 93 -40.79 -21.40 10.76
CA GLY A 93 -40.65 -22.75 11.32
C GLY A 93 -40.12 -23.80 10.33
N GLN A 94 -39.78 -23.41 9.10
CA GLN A 94 -39.25 -24.33 8.09
C GLN A 94 -37.87 -24.87 8.50
N ASP A 95 -37.67 -26.17 8.35
CA ASP A 95 -36.37 -26.80 8.52
C ASP A 95 -35.33 -26.20 7.54
N ILE A 96 -34.18 -25.84 8.09
CA ILE A 96 -33.04 -25.27 7.37
C ILE A 96 -31.93 -26.32 7.31
N TYR A 97 -31.37 -26.52 6.12
CA TYR A 97 -30.24 -27.41 5.87
C TYR A 97 -28.97 -26.60 5.59
N LYS A 98 -27.81 -27.26 5.74
CA LYS A 98 -26.49 -26.62 5.62
C LYS A 98 -26.27 -25.90 4.28
N ASP A 99 -26.87 -26.40 3.21
CA ASP A 99 -26.66 -25.90 1.85
C ASP A 99 -27.72 -24.84 1.44
N ASP A 100 -28.67 -24.51 2.31
CA ASP A 100 -29.76 -23.56 2.03
C ASP A 100 -29.34 -22.08 2.11
N ALA A 101 -28.04 -21.84 2.34
CA ALA A 101 -27.45 -20.51 2.55
C ALA A 101 -28.27 -19.59 3.48
N PRO A 102 -28.68 -20.06 4.68
CA PRO A 102 -29.55 -19.28 5.56
C PRO A 102 -28.83 -18.05 6.12
N LEU A 103 -29.59 -16.99 6.38
CA LEU A 103 -29.13 -15.85 7.13
C LEU A 103 -28.97 -16.22 8.60
N LYS A 104 -27.71 -16.29 9.03
CA LYS A 104 -27.30 -16.55 10.41
C LYS A 104 -27.10 -15.24 11.17
N PHE A 105 -27.74 -15.12 12.32
CA PHE A 105 -27.60 -13.97 13.22
C PHE A 105 -26.49 -14.18 14.26
N LYS A 106 -26.10 -13.09 14.93
CA LYS A 106 -25.09 -13.09 16.01
C LYS A 106 -25.46 -14.02 17.17
N ASP A 107 -26.75 -14.13 17.48
CA ASP A 107 -27.31 -15.00 18.53
C ASP A 107 -27.43 -16.47 18.09
N SER A 108 -26.83 -16.84 16.94
CA SER A 108 -26.91 -18.18 16.35
C SER A 108 -28.32 -18.64 15.96
N THR A 109 -29.26 -17.70 15.79
CA THR A 109 -30.54 -17.99 15.15
C THR A 109 -30.42 -17.94 13.63
N TYR A 110 -31.38 -18.57 12.95
CA TYR A 110 -31.39 -18.72 11.50
C TYR A 110 -32.75 -18.34 10.94
N ILE A 111 -32.75 -17.69 9.76
CA ILE A 111 -33.94 -17.58 8.92
C ILE A 111 -33.66 -18.19 7.55
N CYS A 112 -34.70 -18.71 6.90
CA CYS A 112 -34.57 -19.33 5.59
C CYS A 112 -34.53 -18.28 4.48
N LEU A 113 -33.99 -18.68 3.32
CA LEU A 113 -33.87 -17.83 2.13
C LEU A 113 -35.20 -17.19 1.69
N ASP A 114 -36.32 -17.90 1.83
CA ASP A 114 -37.66 -17.36 1.52
C ASP A 114 -38.02 -16.18 2.44
N CYS A 115 -37.73 -16.30 3.73
CA CYS A 115 -37.96 -15.23 4.70
C CYS A 115 -37.01 -14.06 4.48
N GLU A 116 -35.77 -14.32 4.06
CA GLU A 116 -34.83 -13.26 3.68
C GLU A 116 -35.35 -12.46 2.48
N ALA A 117 -35.79 -13.14 1.42
CA ALA A 117 -36.35 -12.51 0.23
C ALA A 117 -37.61 -11.71 0.57
N LYS A 118 -38.51 -12.27 1.39
CA LYS A 118 -39.73 -11.59 1.86
C LYS A 118 -39.44 -10.28 2.60
N HIS A 119 -38.28 -10.19 3.27
CA HIS A 119 -37.91 -9.04 4.09
C HIS A 119 -36.74 -8.22 3.49
N ASN A 120 -36.49 -8.33 2.18
CA ASN A 120 -35.41 -7.58 1.49
C ASN A 120 -34.01 -7.75 2.15
N ALA A 121 -33.75 -8.93 2.71
CA ALA A 121 -32.58 -9.24 3.53
C ALA A 121 -31.61 -10.23 2.88
N THR A 122 -31.77 -10.53 1.59
CA THR A 122 -30.92 -11.45 0.82
C THR A 122 -29.43 -11.04 0.76
N LYS A 123 -29.11 -9.77 1.04
CA LYS A 123 -27.72 -9.27 1.13
C LYS A 123 -27.34 -8.85 2.55
N ALA A 124 -28.11 -9.27 3.54
CA ALA A 124 -27.94 -8.86 4.92
C ALA A 124 -26.94 -9.70 5.70
N HIS A 125 -26.20 -10.65 5.09
CA HIS A 125 -25.31 -11.57 5.83
C HIS A 125 -24.34 -10.87 6.79
N ASN A 126 -23.67 -9.79 6.32
CA ASN A 126 -22.77 -9.01 7.18
C ASN A 126 -23.52 -8.27 8.29
N TRP A 127 -24.72 -7.77 8.00
CA TRP A 127 -25.55 -7.10 9.00
C TRP A 127 -26.02 -8.10 10.05
N ALA A 128 -26.53 -9.26 9.63
CA ALA A 128 -27.00 -10.32 10.52
C ALA A 128 -25.88 -10.89 11.39
N SER A 129 -24.65 -11.02 10.89
CA SER A 129 -23.52 -11.46 11.73
C SER A 129 -23.20 -10.51 12.89
N GLU A 130 -23.64 -9.25 12.81
CA GLU A 130 -23.42 -8.23 13.83
C GLU A 130 -24.66 -8.00 14.74
N HIS A 131 -25.84 -8.53 14.36
CA HIS A 131 -27.13 -8.22 14.99
C HIS A 131 -27.90 -9.48 15.42
N THR A 132 -28.87 -9.32 16.33
CA THR A 132 -29.73 -10.43 16.81
C THR A 132 -31.00 -10.58 15.97
N LEU A 133 -31.73 -11.68 16.16
CA LEU A 133 -33.05 -11.86 15.55
C LEU A 133 -34.05 -10.76 15.98
N GLU A 134 -33.98 -10.32 17.23
CA GLU A 134 -34.87 -9.28 17.73
C GLU A 134 -34.58 -7.92 17.09
N ASP A 135 -33.30 -7.62 16.81
CA ASP A 135 -32.92 -6.43 16.04
C ASP A 135 -33.47 -6.53 14.61
N PHE A 136 -33.40 -7.72 14.00
CA PHE A 136 -33.96 -7.96 12.67
C PHE A 136 -35.47 -7.75 12.65
N LYS A 137 -36.21 -8.30 13.61
CA LYS A 137 -37.67 -8.09 13.73
C LYS A 137 -38.02 -6.61 13.90
N LYS A 138 -37.25 -5.84 14.70
CA LYS A 138 -37.44 -4.39 14.85
C LYS A 138 -37.21 -3.65 13.53
N ALA A 139 -36.13 -3.98 12.83
CA ALA A 139 -35.78 -3.39 11.55
C ALA A 139 -36.81 -3.71 10.45
N VAL A 140 -37.35 -4.94 10.42
CA VAL A 140 -38.46 -5.32 9.53
C VAL A 140 -39.72 -4.50 9.81
N LYS A 141 -40.05 -4.24 11.10
CA LYS A 141 -41.19 -3.37 11.47
C LYS A 141 -41.01 -1.92 11.01
N GLN A 142 -39.78 -1.48 10.80
CA GLN A 142 -39.43 -0.13 10.33
C GLN A 142 -39.27 -0.07 8.80
N ASP A 143 -39.66 -1.14 8.08
CA ASP A 143 -39.57 -1.25 6.62
C ASP A 143 -38.16 -1.01 6.06
N ILE A 144 -37.15 -1.46 6.82
CA ILE A 144 -35.76 -1.29 6.43
C ILE A 144 -35.42 -2.20 5.24
N ASN A 145 -34.90 -1.60 4.17
CA ASN A 145 -34.31 -2.33 3.05
C ASN A 145 -32.83 -2.64 3.34
N PHE A 146 -32.55 -3.84 3.86
CA PHE A 146 -31.20 -4.26 4.23
C PHE A 146 -30.24 -4.34 3.04
N ASN A 147 -30.75 -4.58 1.83
CA ASN A 147 -29.93 -4.53 0.62
C ASN A 147 -29.32 -3.12 0.44
N ASN A 148 -30.05 -2.04 0.73
CA ASN A 148 -29.57 -0.65 0.63
C ASN A 148 -28.47 -0.32 1.66
N ILE A 149 -28.60 -0.83 2.89
CA ILE A 149 -27.58 -0.64 3.95
C ILE A 149 -26.24 -1.24 3.52
N TYR A 150 -26.27 -2.47 2.98
CA TYR A 150 -25.08 -3.12 2.45
C TYR A 150 -24.44 -2.30 1.33
N PHE A 151 -25.23 -1.83 0.36
CA PHE A 151 -24.74 -1.02 -0.76
C PHE A 151 -24.10 0.30 -0.31
N LYS A 152 -24.70 1.01 0.67
CA LYS A 152 -24.13 2.25 1.22
C LYS A 152 -22.80 2.03 1.92
N LYS A 153 -22.66 0.96 2.73
CA LYS A 153 -21.39 0.61 3.40
C LYS A 153 -20.30 0.28 2.38
N GLN A 154 -20.63 -0.38 1.28
CA GLN A 154 -19.68 -0.67 0.19
C GLN A 154 -19.25 0.59 -0.57
N GLN A 155 -20.19 1.48 -0.90
CA GLN A 155 -19.85 2.76 -1.54
C GLN A 155 -18.97 3.65 -0.65
N GLN A 156 -19.22 3.64 0.66
CA GLN A 156 -18.41 4.40 1.62
C GLN A 156 -16.97 3.88 1.66
N LYS A 157 -16.79 2.55 1.74
CA LYS A 157 -15.46 1.92 1.68
C LYS A 157 -14.73 2.24 0.38
N GLN A 158 -15.42 2.15 -0.76
CA GLN A 158 -14.83 2.50 -2.06
C GLN A 158 -14.38 3.96 -2.11
N LYS A 159 -15.17 4.90 -1.59
CA LYS A 159 -14.79 6.31 -1.51
C LYS A 159 -13.59 6.55 -0.61
N GLU A 160 -13.51 5.86 0.53
CA GLU A 160 -12.36 5.94 1.44
C GLU A 160 -11.08 5.41 0.78
N GLU A 161 -11.16 4.27 0.08
CA GLU A 161 -10.05 3.71 -0.69
C GLU A 161 -9.61 4.63 -1.84
N GLU A 162 -10.56 5.23 -2.56
CA GLU A 162 -10.28 6.21 -3.61
C GLU A 162 -9.59 7.46 -3.06
N GLN A 163 -10.05 7.98 -1.92
CA GLN A 163 -9.44 9.13 -1.24
C GLN A 163 -8.02 8.81 -0.77
N GLU A 164 -7.80 7.64 -0.18
CA GLU A 164 -6.46 7.22 0.25
C GLU A 164 -5.50 7.07 -0.93
N ASN A 165 -5.97 6.48 -2.03
CA ASN A 165 -5.18 6.34 -3.26
C ASN A 165 -4.85 7.70 -3.89
N ALA A 166 -5.82 8.62 -3.93
CA ALA A 166 -5.62 9.98 -4.43
C ALA A 166 -4.59 10.73 -3.57
N LYS A 167 -4.65 10.60 -2.24
CA LYS A 167 -3.67 11.18 -1.33
C LYS A 167 -2.26 10.65 -1.59
N LYS A 168 -2.09 9.33 -1.70
CA LYS A 168 -0.80 8.70 -2.02
C LYS A 168 -0.25 9.14 -3.38
N GLN A 169 -1.10 9.34 -4.37
CA GLN A 169 -0.69 9.86 -5.68
C GLN A 169 -0.25 11.32 -5.61
N ALA A 170 -0.99 12.16 -4.88
CA ALA A 170 -0.64 13.56 -4.67
C ALA A 170 0.71 13.71 -3.94
N GLU A 171 0.95 12.94 -2.88
CA GLU A 171 2.22 12.92 -2.15
C GLU A 171 3.40 12.49 -3.04
N LYS A 172 3.20 11.48 -3.92
CA LYS A 172 4.21 11.06 -4.88
C LYS A 172 4.54 12.15 -5.90
N GLU A 173 3.54 12.83 -6.44
CA GLU A 173 3.76 13.91 -7.41
C GLU A 173 4.41 15.13 -6.74
N GLN A 174 4.01 15.45 -5.51
CA GLN A 174 4.68 16.49 -4.72
C GLN A 174 6.15 16.16 -4.49
N LYS A 175 6.48 14.95 -3.99
CA LYS A 175 7.87 14.50 -3.79
C LYS A 175 8.67 14.59 -5.10
N LYS A 176 8.07 14.23 -6.23
CA LYS A 176 8.71 14.32 -7.55
C LYS A 176 8.98 15.77 -7.96
N GLN A 177 8.07 16.70 -7.68
CA GLN A 177 8.27 18.13 -7.93
C GLN A 177 9.37 18.71 -7.05
N GLU A 178 9.40 18.35 -5.76
CA GLU A 178 10.45 18.75 -4.81
C GLU A 178 11.83 18.26 -5.27
N ILE A 179 11.94 16.98 -5.64
CA ILE A 179 13.17 16.42 -6.21
C ILE A 179 13.57 17.15 -7.50
N ALA A 180 12.62 17.43 -8.39
CA ALA A 180 12.91 18.15 -9.63
C ALA A 180 13.41 19.57 -9.37
N ALA A 181 12.81 20.28 -8.42
CA ALA A 181 13.25 21.61 -7.99
C ALA A 181 14.63 21.58 -7.34
N PHE A 182 14.89 20.60 -6.48
CA PHE A 182 16.19 20.39 -5.84
C PHE A 182 17.29 20.14 -6.89
N LYS A 183 17.03 19.24 -7.85
CA LYS A 183 17.96 18.91 -8.93
C LYS A 183 18.35 20.12 -9.78
N LYS A 184 17.41 21.04 -10.04
CA LYS A 184 17.69 22.27 -10.83
C LYS A 184 18.69 23.21 -10.16
N LYS A 185 18.77 23.19 -8.83
CA LYS A 185 19.67 24.04 -8.03
C LYS A 185 20.98 23.33 -7.64
N SER A 186 21.14 22.08 -8.06
CA SER A 186 22.23 21.20 -7.62
C SER A 186 23.25 20.97 -8.72
N VAL A 187 24.51 20.79 -8.32
CA VAL A 187 25.55 20.28 -9.21
C VAL A 187 25.43 18.76 -9.29
N ARG A 188 25.45 18.18 -10.49
CA ARG A 188 25.22 16.75 -10.71
C ARG A 188 26.53 16.01 -11.01
N TYR A 189 26.73 14.88 -10.35
CA TYR A 189 27.76 13.88 -10.64
C TYR A 189 27.11 12.51 -10.73
N SER A 190 27.12 11.88 -11.91
CA SER A 190 26.39 10.63 -12.14
C SER A 190 24.91 10.73 -11.74
N HIS A 191 24.50 10.10 -10.63
CA HIS A 191 23.14 10.15 -10.06
C HIS A 191 23.07 10.91 -8.73
N TYR A 192 24.17 11.54 -8.31
CA TYR A 192 24.29 12.37 -7.12
C TYR A 192 24.09 13.84 -7.45
N TYR A 193 23.32 14.56 -6.64
CA TYR A 193 23.01 15.97 -6.82
C TYR A 193 23.37 16.73 -5.54
N PHE A 194 24.38 17.58 -5.63
CA PHE A 194 24.93 18.36 -4.51
C PHE A 194 24.35 19.77 -4.52
N ASN A 195 23.58 20.12 -3.49
CA ASN A 195 23.07 21.48 -3.29
C ASN A 195 23.92 22.21 -2.25
N ARG A 196 24.70 23.19 -2.71
CA ARG A 196 25.64 23.93 -1.85
C ARG A 196 24.94 24.73 -0.76
N THR A 197 23.83 25.38 -1.10
CA THR A 197 23.10 26.30 -0.23
C THR A 197 22.28 25.54 0.80
N GLU A 198 21.55 24.51 0.36
CA GLU A 198 20.73 23.68 1.26
C GLU A 198 21.59 22.67 2.04
N ARG A 199 22.88 22.55 1.73
CA ARG A 199 23.85 21.64 2.36
C ARG A 199 23.32 20.21 2.42
N LYS A 200 22.85 19.73 1.27
CA LYS A 200 22.17 18.45 1.13
C LYS A 200 22.57 17.78 -0.18
N ILE A 201 22.58 16.45 -0.18
CA ILE A 201 22.81 15.59 -1.34
C ILE A 201 21.52 14.84 -1.64
N TYR A 202 21.07 14.86 -2.89
CA TYR A 202 20.07 13.90 -3.37
C TYR A 202 20.76 12.78 -4.15
N ILE A 203 20.57 11.55 -3.67
CA ILE A 203 21.06 10.32 -4.31
C ILE A 203 19.90 9.76 -5.13
N GLY A 204 20.03 9.77 -6.45
CA GLY A 204 19.03 9.21 -7.35
C GLY A 204 18.94 7.69 -7.21
N LYS A 205 17.72 7.15 -7.36
CA LYS A 205 17.48 5.70 -7.33
C LYS A 205 18.39 4.96 -8.32
N THR A 206 18.93 3.83 -7.88
CA THR A 206 19.63 2.88 -8.74
C THR A 206 18.80 1.60 -8.85
N PHE A 207 19.35 0.55 -9.46
CA PHE A 207 18.71 -0.77 -9.46
C PHE A 207 18.70 -1.40 -8.06
N LEU A 208 19.73 -1.16 -7.25
CA LEU A 208 19.91 -1.78 -5.94
C LEU A 208 19.35 -0.91 -4.80
N ASP A 209 19.39 0.42 -4.96
CA ASP A 209 19.14 1.35 -3.87
C ASP A 209 18.00 2.33 -4.20
N PRO A 210 17.08 2.60 -3.25
CA PRO A 210 16.07 3.63 -3.41
C PRO A 210 16.70 5.03 -3.42
N ASP A 211 15.95 6.01 -3.91
CA ASP A 211 16.40 7.39 -3.82
C ASP A 211 16.31 7.92 -2.38
N ARG A 212 17.31 8.71 -1.99
CA ARG A 212 17.36 9.31 -0.65
C ARG A 212 18.04 10.66 -0.66
N PHE A 213 17.77 11.43 0.38
CA PHE A 213 18.54 12.61 0.71
C PHE A 213 19.56 12.28 1.80
N VAL A 214 20.68 13.01 1.79
CA VAL A 214 21.70 12.99 2.82
C VAL A 214 22.02 14.44 3.18
N ASP A 215 21.80 14.82 4.42
CA ASP A 215 22.14 16.14 4.94
C ASP A 215 23.64 16.23 5.25
N ALA A 216 24.24 17.42 5.12
CA ALA A 216 25.67 17.58 5.36
C ALA A 216 26.11 17.16 6.77
N SER A 217 25.24 17.32 7.77
CA SER A 217 25.49 16.90 9.16
C SER A 217 25.61 15.38 9.34
N GLU A 218 25.12 14.59 8.37
CA GLU A 218 25.26 13.14 8.39
C GLU A 218 26.63 12.69 7.89
N ILE A 219 27.40 13.58 7.24
CA ILE A 219 28.69 13.25 6.64
C ILE A 219 29.81 13.36 7.69
N VAL A 220 30.44 12.23 8.00
CA VAL A 220 31.53 12.17 8.99
C VAL A 220 32.88 12.38 8.32
N SER A 221 33.13 11.67 7.22
CA SER A 221 34.41 11.71 6.52
C SER A 221 34.24 11.35 5.04
N TYR A 222 35.28 11.60 4.25
CA TYR A 222 35.34 11.16 2.87
C TYR A 222 36.77 10.70 2.55
N GLN A 223 36.91 9.78 1.59
CA GLN A 223 38.21 9.23 1.17
C GLN A 223 38.25 9.05 -0.34
N VAL A 224 39.40 9.31 -0.94
CA VAL A 224 39.61 9.11 -2.38
C VAL A 224 39.89 7.63 -2.64
N ASN A 225 39.12 7.05 -3.56
CA ASN A 225 39.33 5.69 -4.06
C ASN A 225 39.94 5.77 -5.46
N GLU A 226 41.26 5.68 -5.54
CA GLU A 226 42.00 5.67 -6.81
C GLU A 226 42.68 4.32 -7.02
N LYS A 227 42.49 3.73 -8.22
CA LYS A 227 43.15 2.51 -8.64
C LYS A 227 43.72 2.69 -10.04
N GLY A 228 44.96 2.29 -10.24
CA GLY A 228 45.64 2.34 -11.53
C GLY A 228 46.69 1.25 -11.70
N HIS A 229 47.26 1.15 -12.90
CA HIS A 229 48.29 0.17 -13.26
C HIS A 229 49.21 0.67 -14.38
N ASP A 230 50.31 -0.04 -14.58
CA ASP A 230 51.24 0.12 -15.71
C ASP A 230 51.13 -1.09 -16.64
N GLU A 231 50.94 -0.89 -17.95
CA GLU A 231 50.78 -2.01 -18.90
C GLU A 231 52.02 -2.89 -19.03
N ASN A 232 53.21 -2.31 -18.87
CA ASN A 232 54.50 -2.97 -19.12
C ASN A 232 55.14 -3.57 -17.85
N LYS A 233 54.44 -3.60 -16.72
CA LYS A 233 54.94 -4.22 -15.48
C LYS A 233 54.08 -5.42 -15.14
N HIS A 234 54.62 -6.63 -15.29
CA HIS A 234 53.97 -7.92 -14.98
C HIS A 234 53.61 -8.14 -13.50
N HIS A 235 53.78 -7.13 -12.65
CA HIS A 235 53.28 -7.13 -11.29
C HIS A 235 52.12 -6.16 -11.26
N VAL A 236 50.91 -6.68 -11.03
CA VAL A 236 49.75 -5.90 -10.57
C VAL A 236 50.16 -5.34 -9.21
N PHE A 237 50.90 -4.23 -9.21
CA PHE A 237 51.15 -3.47 -8.01
C PHE A 237 49.84 -2.79 -7.67
N THR A 238 49.02 -3.47 -6.88
CA THR A 238 47.91 -2.87 -6.14
C THR A 238 48.50 -1.93 -5.08
N ARG A 239 49.15 -0.86 -5.52
CA ARG A 239 49.42 0.29 -4.67
C ARG A 239 48.15 1.12 -4.70
N ALA A 240 47.27 0.81 -3.76
CA ALA A 240 46.29 1.79 -3.30
C ALA A 240 47.07 3.06 -2.96
N ALA A 241 46.90 4.11 -3.76
CA ALA A 241 47.16 5.45 -3.24
C ALA A 241 46.10 5.64 -2.16
N VAL A 242 46.49 5.37 -0.90
CA VAL A 242 45.70 5.63 0.29
C VAL A 242 45.59 7.14 0.41
N GLY A 243 44.60 7.71 -0.27
CA GLY A 243 44.11 9.06 -0.06
C GLY A 243 43.04 9.04 1.03
N ALA A 244 43.38 8.55 2.22
CA ALA A 244 42.55 8.79 3.39
C ALA A 244 42.72 10.26 3.77
N ILE A 245 41.87 11.14 3.25
CA ILE A 245 41.64 12.44 3.88
C ILE A 245 40.78 12.14 5.11
N ILE A 246 41.44 11.64 6.17
CA ILE A 246 40.86 11.67 7.50
C ILE A 246 40.80 13.15 7.87
N ALA A 247 39.62 13.59 8.28
CA ALA A 247 39.36 14.94 8.76
C ALA A 247 40.53 15.45 9.63
N GLY A 248 41.22 16.49 9.15
CA GLY A 248 42.36 17.06 9.88
C GLY A 248 42.57 18.54 9.56
N THR A 249 42.67 18.90 8.29
CA THR A 249 42.90 20.30 7.90
C THR A 249 42.22 20.64 6.58
N PRO A 250 41.50 21.78 6.49
CA PRO A 250 41.08 22.33 5.21
C PRO A 250 42.30 22.54 4.30
N GLY A 251 42.26 22.04 3.07
CA GLY A 251 43.31 22.29 2.06
C GLY A 251 44.30 21.16 1.75
N ALA A 252 43.99 19.90 2.07
CA ALA A 252 44.79 18.78 1.59
C ALA A 252 44.66 18.64 0.06
N VAL A 253 45.68 19.09 -0.67
CA VAL A 253 45.78 18.99 -2.13
C VAL A 253 45.81 17.51 -2.53
N ILE A 254 44.81 17.07 -3.30
CA ILE A 254 44.90 15.82 -4.05
C ILE A 254 45.60 16.16 -5.35
N ALA A 255 46.87 15.79 -5.40
CA ALA A 255 47.56 15.60 -6.65
C ALA A 255 48.38 14.31 -6.51
N GLY A 256 48.67 13.63 -7.61
CA GLY A 256 49.64 12.53 -7.64
C GLY A 256 51.05 12.97 -7.21
N THR A 257 51.24 13.29 -5.93
CA THR A 257 52.46 13.87 -5.38
C THR A 257 52.95 13.21 -4.09
N THR A 258 52.28 12.18 -3.56
CA THR A 258 52.91 11.31 -2.54
C THR A 258 53.79 10.24 -3.19
N GLY A 259 54.94 10.68 -3.72
CA GLY A 259 56.22 9.92 -3.71
C GLY A 259 56.32 8.57 -4.42
N GLY A 260 55.32 8.11 -5.17
CA GLY A 260 55.36 6.89 -5.98
C GLY A 260 55.13 7.19 -7.46
N LYS A 261 55.82 6.49 -8.36
CA LYS A 261 55.73 6.71 -9.82
C LYS A 261 54.26 6.79 -10.28
N ILE A 262 53.96 7.81 -11.08
CA ILE A 262 52.66 8.03 -11.73
C ILE A 262 52.31 6.78 -12.54
N ASN A 263 51.13 6.18 -12.29
CA ASN A 263 50.63 5.07 -13.10
C ASN A 263 50.40 5.53 -14.54
N GLU A 264 50.67 4.67 -15.52
CA GLU A 264 50.37 4.96 -16.92
C GLU A 264 48.85 5.01 -17.16
N TYR A 265 48.08 4.18 -16.43
CA TYR A 265 46.63 4.08 -16.51
C TYR A 265 45.94 4.20 -15.15
N ILE A 266 44.72 4.75 -15.17
CA ILE A 266 43.76 4.78 -14.06
C ILE A 266 42.58 3.90 -14.45
N ASP A 267 42.25 2.94 -13.61
CA ASP A 267 41.11 2.04 -13.77
C ASP A 267 39.86 2.54 -13.05
N HIS A 268 40.08 3.25 -11.93
CA HIS A 268 39.00 3.71 -11.07
C HIS A 268 39.37 5.01 -10.35
N LEU A 269 38.46 5.97 -10.34
CA LEU A 269 38.53 7.19 -9.55
C LEU A 269 37.15 7.47 -8.94
N GLY A 270 37.08 7.51 -7.62
CA GLY A 270 35.85 7.80 -6.87
C GLY A 270 36.13 8.49 -5.54
N LEU A 271 35.06 9.02 -4.94
CA LEU A 271 35.06 9.57 -3.58
C LEU A 271 34.07 8.78 -2.74
N ILE A 272 34.56 8.05 -1.75
CA ILE A 272 33.74 7.35 -0.77
C ILE A 272 33.41 8.35 0.34
N ILE A 273 32.12 8.51 0.65
CA ILE A 273 31.60 9.40 1.68
C ILE A 273 30.99 8.52 2.78
N ASN A 274 31.53 8.63 4.00
CA ASN A 274 31.09 7.87 5.16
C ASN A 274 30.09 8.67 6.00
N LEU A 275 29.01 8.03 6.41
CA LEU A 275 27.90 8.63 7.14
C LEU A 275 27.93 8.26 8.63
N SER A 276 27.21 9.05 9.44
CA SER A 276 27.13 8.89 10.89
C SER A 276 26.39 7.62 11.34
N ASP A 277 25.55 7.05 10.48
CA ASP A 277 24.89 5.75 10.70
C ASP A 277 25.81 4.55 10.40
N GLY A 278 27.06 4.81 10.01
CA GLY A 278 28.05 3.79 9.65
C GLY A 278 27.94 3.30 8.20
N SER A 279 26.98 3.78 7.42
CA SER A 279 26.90 3.50 5.98
C SER A 279 27.84 4.40 5.17
N ASP A 280 28.11 4.02 3.93
CA ASP A 280 28.87 4.83 2.99
C ASP A 280 28.27 4.78 1.58
N PHE A 281 28.70 5.70 0.73
CA PHE A 281 28.44 5.61 -0.71
C PHE A 281 29.60 6.22 -1.51
N GLU A 282 29.77 5.75 -2.74
CA GLU A 282 30.86 6.19 -3.61
C GLU A 282 30.38 7.01 -4.81
N VAL A 283 30.82 8.27 -4.87
CA VAL A 283 30.69 9.10 -6.07
C VAL A 283 31.78 8.70 -7.05
N LYS A 284 31.41 7.99 -8.12
CA LYS A 284 32.33 7.50 -9.15
C LYS A 284 32.49 8.51 -10.27
N PHE A 285 33.72 8.89 -10.57
CA PHE A 285 34.08 9.83 -11.65
C PHE A 285 34.66 9.09 -12.86
N LEU A 286 35.40 8.00 -12.60
CA LEU A 286 36.00 7.16 -13.63
C LEU A 286 35.93 5.70 -13.22
N THR A 287 35.46 4.84 -14.12
CA THR A 287 35.40 3.37 -13.93
C THR A 287 35.92 2.60 -15.14
N ILE A 288 36.45 3.31 -16.14
CA ILE A 288 36.95 2.75 -17.38
C ILE A 288 38.44 3.05 -17.45
N LYS A 289 39.24 2.00 -17.64
CA LYS A 289 40.70 2.10 -17.85
C LYS A 289 41.03 3.22 -18.83
N SER A 290 41.79 4.20 -18.36
CA SER A 290 42.13 5.41 -19.11
C SER A 290 43.56 5.83 -18.85
N LYS A 291 44.26 6.35 -19.87
CA LYS A 291 45.60 6.90 -19.68
C LYS A 291 45.55 8.08 -18.70
N THR A 292 46.48 8.14 -17.76
CA THR A 292 46.50 9.17 -16.70
C THR A 292 46.56 10.59 -17.26
N ASN A 293 47.20 10.79 -18.41
CA ASN A 293 47.32 12.09 -19.08
C ASN A 293 46.16 12.40 -20.04
N SER A 294 45.19 11.51 -20.20
CA SER A 294 44.02 11.71 -21.07
C SER A 294 43.14 12.85 -20.56
N SER A 295 42.43 13.53 -21.47
CA SER A 295 41.46 14.57 -21.08
C SER A 295 40.38 14.01 -20.17
N TYR A 296 39.90 12.78 -20.43
CA TYR A 296 38.89 12.13 -19.59
C TYR A 296 39.37 11.91 -18.15
N ALA A 297 40.60 11.45 -17.95
CA ALA A 297 41.16 11.32 -16.60
C ALA A 297 41.30 12.68 -15.89
N LYS A 298 41.76 13.71 -16.62
CA LYS A 298 41.88 15.09 -16.08
C LYS A 298 40.52 15.67 -15.69
N ASP A 299 39.49 15.46 -16.52
CA ASP A 299 38.12 15.88 -16.24
C ASP A 299 37.60 15.16 -14.99
N ALA A 300 37.84 13.86 -14.85
CA ALA A 300 37.44 13.09 -13.67
C ALA A 300 38.11 13.60 -12.37
N TYR A 301 39.39 13.98 -12.42
CA TYR A 301 40.05 14.64 -11.27
C TYR A 301 39.48 16.03 -10.98
N SER A 302 39.12 16.78 -12.01
CA SER A 302 38.46 18.08 -11.85
C SER A 302 37.11 17.93 -11.14
N GLU A 303 36.32 16.93 -11.53
CA GLU A 303 35.05 16.59 -10.88
C GLU A 303 35.23 16.17 -9.42
N LEU A 304 36.20 15.28 -9.15
CA LEU A 304 36.58 14.86 -7.78
C LEU A 304 36.90 16.08 -6.90
N ASN A 305 37.78 16.95 -7.38
CA ASN A 305 38.19 18.15 -6.64
C ASN A 305 37.03 19.10 -6.39
N HIS A 306 36.09 19.21 -7.34
CA HIS A 306 34.92 20.06 -7.16
C HIS A 306 33.95 19.51 -6.11
N VAL A 307 33.77 18.18 -6.03
CA VAL A 307 32.97 17.56 -4.95
C VAL A 307 33.63 17.78 -3.60
N ILE A 308 34.95 17.61 -3.51
CA ILE A 308 35.70 17.82 -2.27
C ILE A 308 35.59 19.27 -1.79
N ALA A 309 35.74 20.24 -2.70
CA ALA A 309 35.55 21.65 -2.37
C ALA A 309 34.14 21.96 -1.83
N ILE A 310 33.09 21.27 -2.32
CA ILE A 310 31.73 21.39 -1.77
C ILE A 310 31.69 20.88 -0.33
N LEU A 311 32.22 19.68 -0.08
CA LEU A 311 32.22 19.07 1.25
C LEU A 311 33.04 19.88 2.27
N ASP A 312 34.20 20.40 1.87
CA ASP A 312 35.02 21.26 2.70
C ASP A 312 34.33 22.59 3.01
N GLY A 313 33.62 23.16 2.04
CA GLY A 313 32.79 24.36 2.24
C GLY A 313 31.70 24.14 3.30
N TRP A 314 31.07 22.96 3.32
CA TRP A 314 30.09 22.61 4.35
C TRP A 314 30.71 22.50 5.74
N LYS A 315 31.88 21.86 5.86
CA LYS A 315 32.60 21.74 7.15
C LYS A 315 33.09 23.09 7.68
N ALA A 316 33.59 23.97 6.81
CA ALA A 316 34.00 25.32 7.20
C ALA A 316 32.82 26.11 7.78
N THR A 317 31.62 25.92 7.23
CA THR A 317 30.38 26.54 7.73
C THR A 317 30.00 26.00 9.11
N GLU A 318 30.24 24.72 9.41
CA GLU A 318 29.95 24.12 10.72
C GLU A 318 30.84 24.66 11.83
N LYS A 319 32.14 24.83 11.57
CA LYS A 319 33.07 25.43 12.55
C LYS A 319 32.63 26.83 13.00
N VAL A 320 32.12 27.65 12.08
CA VAL A 320 31.61 29.00 12.39
C VAL A 320 30.32 28.95 13.24
N VAL A 321 29.49 27.91 13.08
CA VAL A 321 28.26 27.73 13.86
C VAL A 321 28.52 27.14 15.25
N GLU A 322 29.52 26.26 15.40
CA GLU A 322 29.97 25.79 16.73
C GLU A 322 30.60 26.94 17.55
N ASP A 323 31.44 27.77 16.92
CA ASP A 323 32.05 28.92 17.59
C ASP A 323 31.03 29.98 18.04
N THR A 324 29.85 30.03 17.41
CA THR A 324 28.76 30.96 17.76
C THR A 324 27.71 30.40 18.73
N LYS A 325 27.61 29.06 18.89
CA LYS A 325 26.73 28.43 19.89
C LYS A 325 27.28 28.45 21.32
N ASP A 326 28.59 28.58 21.46
CA ASP A 326 29.26 28.75 22.76
C ASP A 326 29.11 30.19 23.32
N ASN A 327 28.52 31.10 22.54
CA ASN A 327 28.36 32.52 22.89
C ASN A 327 27.11 32.82 23.75
N THR A 328 26.49 31.79 24.32
CA THR A 328 25.37 31.91 25.28
C THR A 328 25.64 31.29 26.64
N ASP A 329 26.82 30.70 26.87
CA ASP A 329 27.21 30.12 28.15
C ASP A 329 28.27 31.02 28.84
N ALA A 330 27.82 31.89 29.75
CA ALA A 330 28.69 32.82 30.50
C ALA A 330 29.95 32.17 31.11
N PRO A 331 29.93 30.92 31.62
CA PRO A 331 31.13 30.22 32.08
C PRO A 331 32.18 29.92 30.98
N ALA A 332 31.75 29.64 29.75
CA ALA A 332 32.64 29.36 28.62
C ALA A 332 33.36 30.63 28.16
N GLU A 333 32.65 31.76 28.07
CA GLU A 333 33.26 33.07 27.79
C GLU A 333 34.25 33.49 28.89
N ILE A 334 33.91 33.29 30.18
CA ILE A 334 34.83 33.62 31.29
C ILE A 334 36.16 32.84 31.19
N ARG A 335 36.13 31.58 30.73
CA ARG A 335 37.36 30.78 30.50
C ARG A 335 38.20 31.33 29.34
N ARG A 336 37.57 31.77 28.24
CA ARG A 336 38.26 32.39 27.10
C ARG A 336 38.91 33.71 27.48
N TYR A 337 38.19 34.57 28.21
CA TYR A 337 38.75 35.82 28.73
C TYR A 337 39.88 35.57 29.75
N LYS A 338 39.82 34.46 30.50
CA LYS A 338 40.91 34.10 31.42
C LYS A 338 42.18 33.69 30.67
N GLN A 339 42.04 32.97 29.56
CA GLN A 339 43.18 32.67 28.67
C GLN A 339 43.81 33.95 28.11
N LEU A 340 43.01 34.92 27.65
CA LEU A 340 43.54 36.20 27.16
C LEU A 340 44.32 36.98 28.24
N LEU A 341 43.90 36.88 29.50
CA LEU A 341 44.62 37.45 30.64
C LEU A 341 45.94 36.70 30.92
N ASP A 342 45.90 35.36 30.88
CA ASP A 342 47.07 34.50 31.10
C ASP A 342 48.12 34.67 29.99
N ASP A 343 47.66 34.92 28.77
CA ASP A 343 48.50 35.25 27.60
C ASP A 343 48.99 36.71 27.61
N GLY A 344 48.60 37.51 28.62
CA GLY A 344 49.00 38.92 28.78
C GLY A 344 48.40 39.87 27.74
N ILE A 345 47.37 39.44 27.01
CA ILE A 345 46.70 40.21 25.96
C ILE A 345 45.76 41.26 26.56
N ILE A 346 45.15 40.95 27.71
CA ILE A 346 44.31 41.88 28.48
C ILE A 346 44.83 42.01 29.93
N THR A 347 44.49 43.12 30.58
CA THR A 347 44.84 43.37 31.98
C THR A 347 43.85 42.70 32.95
N GLN A 348 44.28 42.53 34.20
CA GLN A 348 43.44 41.96 35.26
C GLN A 348 42.14 42.75 35.47
N GLU A 349 42.18 44.06 35.28
CA GLU A 349 41.05 44.97 35.45
C GLU A 349 40.02 44.80 34.32
N GLU A 350 40.49 44.66 33.08
CA GLU A 350 39.64 44.40 31.90
C GLU A 350 38.97 43.02 31.97
N PHE A 351 39.70 42.02 32.47
CA PHE A 351 39.15 40.69 32.72
C PHE A 351 38.02 40.72 33.75
N GLU A 352 38.23 41.36 34.91
CA GLU A 352 37.23 41.41 35.98
C GLU A 352 36.01 42.26 35.58
N ALA A 353 36.19 43.34 34.81
CA ALA A 353 35.09 44.13 34.26
C ALA A 353 34.19 43.30 33.34
N LYS A 354 34.79 42.50 32.44
CA LYS A 354 34.03 41.60 31.55
C LYS A 354 33.40 40.44 32.29
N LYS A 355 34.09 39.84 33.24
CA LYS A 355 33.54 38.76 34.08
C LYS A 355 32.30 39.19 34.86
N LYS A 356 32.28 40.40 35.42
CA LYS A 356 31.07 40.95 36.08
C LYS A 356 29.92 41.14 35.11
N GLN A 357 30.20 41.69 33.92
CA GLN A 357 29.20 41.85 32.87
C GLN A 357 28.59 40.49 32.45
N LEU A 358 29.42 39.46 32.33
CA LEU A 358 28.99 38.11 31.93
C LEU A 358 28.23 37.36 33.04
N LEU A 359 28.52 37.65 34.31
CA LEU A 359 27.79 37.10 35.46
C LEU A 359 26.53 37.90 35.84
N GLY A 360 26.29 39.06 35.22
CA GLY A 360 25.15 39.93 35.52
C GLY A 360 25.21 40.61 36.91
N LEU A 361 26.42 40.91 37.39
CA LEU A 361 26.71 41.44 38.74
C LEU A 361 27.11 42.92 38.77
#